data_AF-A0A9D4T228-F1
#
_entry.id   AF-A0A9D4T228-F1
#
_cell.length_a   1.000
_cell.length_b   1.000
_cell.length_c   1.000
_cell.angle_alpha   90.00
_cell.angle_beta   90.00
_cell.angle_gamma   90.00
#
_symmetry.space_group_name_H-M   'P 1'
#
loop_
_entity.id
_entity.type
_entity.pdbx_description
1 polymer ?
#
loop_
_entity_poly.entity_id
_entity_poly.type
_entity_poly.pdbx_seq_one_letter_code
_entity_poly.pdbx_strand_id
1 'polypeptide(L)'
;MHRDNQSVLLDVQVVGTRVALSEAYHVKRNKYLIPDLLKQINPNSSAVVAAVTLSYRGTWASGSVAALIDVGLGRHDLKMMTIRCLQGGLRAFQVHQKTTAMRPRHL
;
A
#
# COMPACT_ATOMS: atom_id res chain seq x y z
N MET A 1 -9.91 17.11 14.23
CA MET A 1 -9.10 16.99 15.47
C MET A 1 -7.64 17.10 15.07
N HIS A 2 -6.97 18.17 15.50
CA HIS A 2 -5.58 18.46 15.16
C HIS A 2 -4.63 17.46 15.83
N ARG A 3 -3.83 16.75 15.01
CA ARG A 3 -2.79 15.79 15.41
C ARG A 3 -1.45 16.48 15.57
N ASP A 4 -1.40 17.63 16.22
CA ASP A 4 -0.22 18.52 16.16
C ASP A 4 1.03 17.95 16.86
N ASN A 5 0.99 16.69 17.33
CA ASN A 5 2.17 16.01 17.84
C ASN A 5 2.17 14.48 17.66
N GLN A 6 1.36 13.94 16.73
CA GLN A 6 1.25 12.48 16.53
C GLN A 6 1.95 12.03 15.25
N SER A 7 3.04 11.29 15.39
CA SER A 7 3.74 10.69 14.26
C SER A 7 2.93 9.52 13.69
N VAL A 8 2.80 9.46 12.37
CA VAL A 8 2.10 8.36 11.68
C VAL A 8 3.10 7.65 10.77
N LEU A 9 3.29 6.35 10.99
CA LEU A 9 4.00 5.48 10.06
C LEU A 9 3.00 4.88 9.08
N LEU A 10 3.19 5.18 7.81
CA LEU A 10 2.46 4.60 6.69
C LEU A 10 3.42 3.78 5.83
N ASP A 11 3.23 2.46 5.80
CA ASP A 11 3.95 1.59 4.87
C ASP A 11 3.04 1.13 3.73
N VAL A 12 3.47 1.37 2.49
CA VAL A 12 2.67 1.19 1.28
C VAL A 12 3.04 -0.11 0.57
N GLN A 13 2.04 -0.82 0.06
CA GLN A 13 2.24 -2.00 -0.77
C GLN A 13 1.15 -2.20 -1.83
N VAL A 14 1.59 -2.69 -2.98
CA VAL A 14 0.71 -3.25 -4.02
C VAL A 14 0.86 -4.76 -4.00
N VAL A 15 -0.25 -5.50 -3.85
CA VAL A 15 -0.24 -6.96 -3.71
C VAL A 15 -0.96 -7.67 -4.87
N GLY A 16 -0.58 -8.93 -5.10
CA GLY A 16 -1.23 -9.86 -6.03
C GLY A 16 -2.51 -10.46 -5.47
N THR A 17 -3.06 -11.48 -6.15
CA THR A 17 -4.32 -12.16 -5.76
C THR A 17 -4.15 -13.34 -4.80
N ARG A 18 -2.92 -13.63 -4.35
CA ARG A 18 -2.63 -14.85 -3.57
C ARG A 18 -3.01 -14.76 -2.08
N VAL A 19 -3.23 -13.56 -1.57
CA VAL A 19 -3.48 -13.29 -0.14
C VAL A 19 -4.63 -12.29 -0.03
N ALA A 20 -5.47 -12.45 1.00
CA ALA A 20 -6.54 -11.49 1.28
C ALA A 20 -5.96 -10.09 1.58
N LEU A 21 -6.61 -9.03 1.09
CA LEU A 21 -6.11 -7.66 1.29
C LEU A 21 -6.04 -7.26 2.77
N SER A 22 -6.99 -7.72 3.58
CA SER A 22 -7.01 -7.51 5.03
C SER A 22 -5.83 -8.19 5.72
N GLU A 23 -5.54 -9.43 5.35
CA GLU A 23 -4.40 -10.17 5.89
C GLU A 23 -3.07 -9.49 5.52
N ALA A 24 -2.89 -9.15 4.24
CA ALA A 24 -1.72 -8.42 3.78
C ALA A 24 -1.54 -7.07 4.50
N TYR A 25 -2.64 -6.33 4.75
CA TYR A 25 -2.64 -5.11 5.55
C TYR A 25 -2.15 -5.38 6.97
N HIS A 26 -2.70 -6.39 7.66
CA HIS A 26 -2.34 -6.69 9.04
C HIS A 26 -0.89 -7.14 9.16
N VAL A 27 -0.42 -8.03 8.30
CA VAL A 27 0.97 -8.49 8.28
C VAL A 27 1.92 -7.31 8.10
N LYS A 28 1.64 -6.43 7.13
CA LYS A 28 2.47 -5.25 6.86
C LYS A 28 2.47 -4.27 8.02
N ARG A 29 1.30 -3.99 8.63
CA ARG A 29 1.18 -3.13 9.82
C ARG A 29 1.96 -3.70 11.00
N ASN A 30 1.79 -4.99 11.28
CA ASN A 30 2.36 -5.65 12.45
C ASN A 30 3.89 -5.69 12.42
N LYS A 31 4.50 -5.70 11.23
CA LYS A 31 5.95 -5.59 11.05
C LYS A 31 6.56 -4.37 11.77
N TYR A 32 5.80 -3.29 11.94
CA TYR A 32 6.28 -2.03 12.53
C TYR A 32 5.77 -1.80 13.96
N LEU A 33 4.99 -2.71 14.53
CA LEU A 33 4.51 -2.62 15.93
C LEU A 33 5.59 -3.07 16.93
N ILE A 34 6.86 -2.80 16.64
CA ILE A 34 7.98 -3.14 17.50
C ILE A 34 8.21 -1.95 18.44
N PRO A 35 8.09 -2.11 19.77
CA PRO A 35 8.15 -0.98 20.70
C PRO A 35 9.40 -0.12 20.56
N ASP A 36 10.56 -0.74 20.37
CA ASP A 36 11.82 -0.01 20.22
C ASP A 36 11.89 0.78 18.92
N LEU A 37 11.30 0.27 17.84
CA LEU A 37 11.18 1.00 16.58
C LEU A 37 10.26 2.22 16.73
N LEU A 38 9.13 2.06 17.44
CA LEU A 38 8.19 3.17 17.66
C LEU A 38 8.81 4.29 18.51
N LYS A 39 9.63 3.93 19.51
CA LYS A 39 10.41 4.89 20.30
C LYS A 39 11.43 5.68 19.48
N GLN A 40 12.03 5.06 18.45
CA GLN A 40 12.95 5.74 17.54
C GLN A 40 12.23 6.76 16.63
N ILE A 41 10.98 6.50 16.26
CA ILE A 41 10.17 7.40 15.42
C ILE A 41 9.71 8.61 16.22
N ASN A 42 9.22 8.38 17.43
CA ASN A 42 8.82 9.45 18.33
C ASN A 42 9.07 9.01 19.79
N PRO A 43 10.10 9.56 20.45
CA PRO A 43 10.42 9.17 21.82
C PRO A 43 9.39 9.65 22.84
N ASN A 44 8.58 10.67 22.48
CA ASN A 44 7.67 11.36 23.38
C ASN A 44 6.20 10.89 23.23
N SER A 45 5.90 10.06 22.22
CA SER A 45 4.53 9.60 21.94
C SER A 45 4.54 8.30 21.13
N SER A 46 3.52 7.46 21.30
CA SER A 46 3.38 6.27 20.47
C SER A 46 2.99 6.67 19.05
N ALA A 47 3.87 6.40 18.10
CA ALA A 47 3.55 6.57 16.67
C ALA A 47 2.36 5.68 16.28
N VAL A 48 1.46 6.23 15.46
CA VAL A 48 0.35 5.48 14.87
C VAL A 48 0.88 4.69 13.68
N VAL A 49 0.69 3.38 13.68
CA VAL A 49 1.12 2.51 12.59
C VAL A 49 -0.07 2.06 11.77
N ALA A 50 -0.02 2.31 10.47
CA ALA A 50 -0.97 1.76 9.50
C ALA A 50 -0.27 1.29 8.22
N ALA A 51 -0.88 0.32 7.56
CA ALA A 51 -0.46 -0.12 6.23
C ALA A 51 -1.37 0.49 5.15
N VAL A 52 -0.82 0.76 3.98
CA VAL A 52 -1.54 1.22 2.80
C VAL A 52 -1.45 0.12 1.75
N THR A 53 -2.49 -0.70 1.67
CA THR A 53 -2.52 -1.94 0.88
C THR A 53 -3.58 -1.82 -0.19
N LEU A 54 -3.15 -1.95 -1.45
CA LEU A 54 -4.03 -2.10 -2.59
C LEU A 54 -3.59 -3.27 -3.48
N SER A 55 -4.51 -3.82 -4.25
CA SER A 55 -4.17 -4.76 -5.31
C SER A 55 -3.72 -4.03 -6.57
N TYR A 56 -3.01 -4.74 -7.45
CA TYR A 56 -2.69 -4.25 -8.79
C TYR A 56 -3.93 -3.96 -9.66
N ARG A 57 -5.13 -4.41 -9.23
CA ARG A 57 -6.43 -4.13 -9.86
C ARG A 57 -7.13 -2.90 -9.27
N GLY A 58 -6.48 -2.17 -8.35
CA GLY A 58 -7.03 -0.96 -7.75
C GLY A 58 -8.03 -1.19 -6.61
N THR A 59 -8.14 -2.42 -6.10
CA THR A 59 -8.98 -2.72 -4.93
C THR A 59 -8.19 -2.48 -3.64
N TRP A 60 -8.78 -1.79 -2.68
CA TRP A 60 -8.13 -1.38 -1.43
C TRP A 60 -8.50 -2.28 -0.25
N ALA A 61 -7.57 -2.45 0.69
CA ALA A 61 -7.93 -2.89 2.03
C ALA A 61 -8.73 -1.79 2.74
N SER A 62 -9.82 -2.15 3.41
CA SER A 62 -10.68 -1.19 4.13
C SER A 62 -9.91 -0.39 5.18
N GLY A 63 -9.02 -1.05 5.93
CA GLY A 63 -8.15 -0.41 6.92
C GLY A 63 -7.19 0.62 6.33
N SER A 64 -6.82 0.49 5.04
CA SER A 64 -5.99 1.49 4.35
C SER A 64 -6.77 2.73 3.98
N VAL A 65 -8.02 2.56 3.51
CA VAL A 65 -8.90 3.70 3.22
C VAL A 65 -9.18 4.48 4.50
N ALA A 66 -9.50 3.79 5.58
CA ALA A 66 -9.73 4.41 6.88
C ALA A 66 -8.50 5.21 7.35
N ALA A 67 -7.31 4.60 7.32
CA ALA A 67 -6.07 5.26 7.74
C ALA A 67 -5.71 6.48 6.89
N LEU A 68 -5.95 6.41 5.57
CA LEU A 68 -5.66 7.54 4.67
C LEU A 68 -6.64 8.70 4.86
N ILE A 69 -7.93 8.41 5.02
CA ILE A 69 -8.95 9.44 5.32
C ILE A 69 -8.63 10.13 6.65
N ASP A 70 -8.22 9.34 7.64
CA ASP A 70 -7.88 9.79 8.98
C ASP A 70 -6.63 10.71 9.02
N VAL A 71 -5.71 10.58 8.05
CA VAL A 71 -4.60 11.54 7.86
C VAL A 71 -4.94 12.68 6.89
N GLY A 72 -6.18 12.78 6.44
CA GLY A 72 -6.70 13.91 5.66
C GLY A 72 -6.82 13.70 4.15
N LEU A 73 -6.57 12.49 3.63
CA LEU A 73 -6.79 12.23 2.20
C LEU A 73 -8.28 12.13 1.87
N GLY A 74 -8.66 12.79 0.78
CA GLY A 74 -10.01 12.75 0.26
C GLY A 74 -10.24 11.60 -0.74
N ARG A 75 -11.50 11.44 -1.14
CA ARG A 75 -11.89 10.48 -2.19
C ARG A 75 -11.18 10.77 -3.52
N HIS A 76 -10.88 12.03 -3.82
CA HIS A 76 -10.17 12.42 -5.03
C HIS A 76 -8.73 11.87 -5.03
N ASP A 77 -8.02 11.98 -3.89
CA ASP A 77 -6.66 11.48 -3.75
C ASP A 77 -6.60 9.96 -3.91
N LEU A 78 -7.53 9.24 -3.25
CA LEU A 78 -7.64 7.79 -3.37
C LEU A 78 -7.93 7.36 -4.81
N LYS A 79 -8.78 8.10 -5.53
CA LYS A 79 -9.04 7.86 -6.95
C LYS A 79 -7.78 8.06 -7.78
N MET A 80 -7.04 9.14 -7.56
CA MET A 80 -5.80 9.43 -8.29
C MET A 80 -4.71 8.37 -8.02
N MET A 81 -4.55 7.93 -6.78
CA MET A 81 -3.64 6.84 -6.42
C MET A 81 -4.03 5.53 -7.10
N THR A 82 -5.33 5.23 -7.16
CA THR A 82 -5.86 4.04 -7.85
C THR A 82 -5.53 4.06 -9.34
N ILE A 83 -5.76 5.20 -10.01
CA ILE A 83 -5.45 5.37 -11.44
C ILE A 83 -3.95 5.15 -11.68
N ARG A 84 -3.08 5.77 -10.87
CA ARG A 84 -1.63 5.60 -10.99
C ARG A 84 -1.19 4.14 -10.80
N CYS A 85 -1.79 3.44 -9.85
CA CYS A 85 -1.51 2.02 -9.64
C CYS A 85 -1.90 1.17 -10.85
N LEU A 86 -3.10 1.39 -11.42
CA LEU A 86 -3.57 0.68 -12.61
C LEU A 86 -2.68 0.93 -13.82
N GLN A 87 -2.28 2.18 -14.06
CA GLN A 87 -1.36 2.55 -15.14
C GLN A 87 0.00 1.87 -14.98
N GLY A 88 0.55 1.87 -13.76
CA GLY A 88 1.79 1.16 -13.44
C GLY A 88 1.67 -0.35 -13.63
N GLY A 89 0.56 -0.95 -13.18
CA GLY A 89 0.26 -2.37 -13.34
C GLY A 89 0.16 -2.79 -14.80
N LEU A 90 -0.53 -2.01 -15.63
CA LEU A 90 -0.62 -2.24 -17.08
C LEU A 90 0.76 -2.18 -17.74
N ARG A 91 1.58 -1.17 -17.40
CA ARG A 91 2.95 -1.06 -17.91
C ARG A 91 3.80 -2.26 -17.51
N ALA A 92 3.73 -2.69 -16.26
CA ALA A 92 4.46 -3.86 -15.77
C ALA A 92 4.03 -5.14 -16.50
N PHE A 93 2.73 -5.32 -16.72
CA PHE A 93 2.19 -6.44 -17.50
C PHE A 93 2.71 -6.45 -18.95
N GLN A 94 2.69 -5.30 -19.63
CA GLN A 94 3.21 -5.18 -20.99
C GLN A 94 4.70 -5.51 -21.09
N VAL A 95 5.51 -5.04 -20.13
CA VAL A 95 6.94 -5.36 -20.07
C VAL A 95 7.14 -6.85 -19.86
N HIS A 96 6.43 -7.46 -18.90
CA HIS A 96 6.51 -8.88 -18.63
C HIS A 96 6.21 -9.73 -19.88
N GLN A 97 5.11 -9.43 -20.58
CA GLN A 97 4.72 -10.13 -21.82
C GLN A 97 5.80 -10.05 -22.91
N LYS A 98 6.50 -8.91 -23.04
CA LYS A 98 7.61 -8.78 -24.01
C LYS A 98 8.83 -9.63 -23.64
N THR A 99 9.05 -9.90 -22.35
CA THR A 99 10.17 -10.71 -21.87
C THR A 99 9.86 -12.21 -21.89
N THR A 100 8.59 -12.60 -21.74
CA THR A 100 8.17 -14.01 -21.66
C THR A 100 7.55 -14.56 -22.94
N ALA A 101 7.27 -13.74 -23.94
CA ALA A 101 6.78 -14.21 -25.24
C ALA A 101 7.89 -14.97 -26.00
N MET A 102 7.81 -16.30 -26.03
CA MET A 102 8.60 -17.10 -26.96
C MET A 102 8.07 -16.90 -28.38
N ARG A 103 8.92 -16.41 -29.29
CA ARG A 103 8.58 -16.42 -30.73
C ARG A 103 8.50 -17.88 -31.19
N PRO A 104 7.44 -18.30 -31.91
CA PRO A 104 7.48 -19.59 -32.58
C PRO A 104 8.68 -19.60 -33.52
N ARG A 105 9.55 -20.61 -33.41
CA ARG A 105 10.52 -20.87 -34.47
C ARG A 105 9.72 -21.28 -35.70
N HIS A 106 9.71 -20.43 -36.72
CA HIS A 106 9.28 -20.86 -38.05
C HIS A 106 10.21 -22.01 -38.48
N LEU A 107 9.63 -23.20 -38.63
CA LEU A 107 10.20 -24.33 -39.35
C LEU A 107 9.83 -24.19 -40.83
#